data_AF-A0A0V0X2K4-F1
#
_entry.id   AF-A0A0V0X2K4-F1
#
_cell.length_a   1.000
_cell.length_b   1.000
_cell.length_c   1.000
_cell.angle_alpha   90.00
_cell.angle_beta   90.00
_cell.angle_gamma   90.00
#
_symmetry.space_group_name_H-M   'P 1'
#
loop_
_entity.id
_entity.type
_entity.pdbx_description
1 polymer ?
#
loop_
_entity_poly.entity_id
_entity_poly.type
_entity_poly.pdbx_seq_one_letter_code
_entity_poly.pdbx_strand_id
1 'polypeptide(L)'
;MLTGYSQSFACENKTTVARCQHPIALYPNLITLFSNNRTYDTLFPLWYSWGSSVQPILENQFVEFVNLANQGARNVDYANYYSYLESTYERPLLQNDLLQLYQSTLPIFEHLHAYVRRKLISHYGTSRLPASVIEAHLLGDLWAERWDALFDLTVPYKLVPTTDVTGSL
;
A
#
# COMPACT_ATOMS: atom_id res chain seq x y z
N MET A 1 -5.17 17.97 -4.59
CA MET A 1 -4.89 16.54 -4.41
C MET A 1 -3.47 16.32 -3.89
N LEU A 2 -2.44 16.64 -4.70
CA LEU A 2 -1.03 16.41 -4.33
C LEU A 2 -0.58 17.13 -3.05
N THR A 3 -0.92 18.42 -2.89
CA THR A 3 -0.56 19.18 -1.68
C THR A 3 -1.12 18.54 -0.42
N GLY A 4 -2.41 18.17 -0.44
CA GLY A 4 -3.03 17.56 0.73
C GLY A 4 -2.52 16.14 1.01
N TYR A 5 -2.17 15.37 -0.03
CA TYR A 5 -1.49 14.09 0.16
C TYR A 5 -0.09 14.28 0.79
N SER A 6 0.70 15.24 0.29
CA SER A 6 2.03 15.54 0.83
C SER A 6 2.03 16.04 2.27
N GLN A 7 0.92 16.67 2.69
CA GLN A 7 0.70 17.17 4.05
C GLN A 7 -0.08 16.18 4.94
N SER A 8 -0.38 14.99 4.43
CA SER A 8 -1.08 13.96 5.20
C SER A 8 -0.25 13.46 6.37
N PHE A 9 -0.94 13.02 7.43
CA PHE A 9 -0.31 12.61 8.67
C PHE A 9 -1.10 11.50 9.36
N ALA A 10 -0.42 10.77 10.24
CA ALA A 10 -1.00 9.81 11.18
C ALA A 10 -0.99 10.38 12.61
N CYS A 11 -1.77 9.77 13.50
CA CYS A 11 -1.86 10.15 14.92
C CYS A 11 -1.78 8.90 15.80
N GLU A 12 -0.91 8.93 16.82
CA GLU A 12 -0.70 7.79 17.73
C GLU A 12 -1.91 7.50 18.62
N ASN A 13 -2.71 8.50 19.00
CA ASN A 13 -3.84 8.34 19.91
C ASN A 13 -5.20 8.39 19.19
N LYS A 14 -5.85 7.21 19.14
CA LYS A 14 -7.28 6.92 18.88
C LYS A 14 -7.98 7.68 17.75
N THR A 15 -8.16 6.96 16.63
CA THR A 15 -9.29 6.95 15.66
C THR A 15 -9.91 8.26 15.15
N THR A 16 -9.50 9.43 15.64
CA THR A 16 -10.10 10.73 15.34
C THR A 16 -9.01 11.75 15.08
N VAL A 17 -8.80 12.06 13.80
CA VAL A 17 -7.81 13.03 13.31
C VAL A 17 -8.02 14.43 13.91
N ALA A 18 -9.27 14.75 14.32
CA ALA A 18 -9.69 16.04 14.83
C ALA A 18 -8.99 16.50 16.14
N ARG A 19 -8.32 15.61 16.88
CA ARG A 19 -7.61 15.94 18.15
C ARG A 19 -6.17 15.44 18.17
N CYS A 20 -5.50 15.46 17.02
CA CYS A 20 -4.12 15.01 16.91
C CYS A 20 -3.15 15.95 17.66
N GLN A 21 -2.60 15.47 18.78
CA GLN A 21 -1.60 16.23 19.55
C GLN A 21 -0.20 16.13 18.94
N HIS A 22 0.12 14.99 18.33
CA HIS A 22 1.42 14.68 17.78
C HIS A 22 1.26 14.06 16.38
N PRO A 23 1.13 14.90 15.32
CA PRO A 23 1.00 14.40 13.96
C PRO A 23 2.33 13.83 13.46
N ILE A 24 2.29 12.64 12.88
CA ILE A 24 3.42 12.00 12.21
C ILE A 24 3.24 12.20 10.70
N ALA A 25 4.11 13.00 10.10
CA ALA A 25 4.09 13.26 8.67
C ALA A 25 4.33 11.98 7.85
N LEU A 26 3.70 11.88 6.67
CA LEU A 26 3.83 10.74 5.78
C LEU A 26 5.31 10.43 5.42
N TYR A 27 6.03 11.45 4.94
CA TYR A 27 7.44 11.34 4.57
C TYR A 27 8.34 12.16 5.51
N PRO A 28 9.50 11.62 5.92
CA PRO A 28 9.90 10.20 5.87
C PRO A 28 9.33 9.36 7.03
N ASN A 29 8.77 10.01 8.05
CA ASN A 29 8.58 9.43 9.39
C ASN A 29 7.61 8.25 9.40
N LEU A 30 6.39 8.42 8.88
CA LEU A 30 5.38 7.37 8.92
C LEU A 30 5.84 6.13 8.14
N ILE A 31 6.39 6.32 6.95
CA ILE A 31 6.89 5.22 6.12
C ILE A 31 8.03 4.47 6.80
N THR A 32 8.97 5.20 7.40
CA THR A 32 10.06 4.60 8.19
C THR A 32 9.52 3.80 9.36
N LEU A 33 8.46 4.28 10.04
CA LEU A 33 7.82 3.57 11.13
C LEU A 33 7.22 2.23 10.66
N PHE A 34 6.51 2.20 9.52
CA PHE A 34 5.96 0.96 8.97
C PHE A 34 7.04 -0.04 8.58
N SER A 35 8.15 0.42 8.00
CA SER A 35 9.26 -0.46 7.62
C SER A 35 9.97 -1.12 8.80
N ASN A 36 10.07 -0.42 9.94
CA ASN A 36 10.91 -0.85 11.08
C ASN A 36 10.12 -1.40 12.29
N ASN A 37 8.81 -1.24 12.33
CA ASN A 37 7.98 -1.65 13.47
C ASN A 37 7.21 -2.94 13.16
N ARG A 38 7.01 -3.78 14.19
CA ARG A 38 6.24 -5.03 14.12
C ARG A 38 5.14 -5.11 15.18
N THR A 39 4.80 -4.02 15.87
CA THR A 39 3.79 -4.02 16.92
C THR A 39 2.41 -3.72 16.34
N TYR A 40 1.52 -4.70 16.35
CA TYR A 40 0.15 -4.58 15.83
C TYR A 40 -0.58 -3.36 16.41
N ASP A 41 -0.55 -3.22 17.74
CA ASP A 41 -1.25 -2.17 18.48
C ASP A 41 -0.67 -0.75 18.20
N THR A 42 0.49 -0.67 17.56
CA THR A 42 1.09 0.58 17.06
C THR A 42 0.75 0.82 15.60
N LEU A 43 0.87 -0.21 14.75
CA LEU A 43 0.71 -0.07 13.29
C LEU A 43 -0.74 0.20 12.89
N PHE A 44 -1.71 -0.50 13.49
CA PHE A 44 -3.12 -0.36 13.10
C PHE A 44 -3.66 1.08 13.32
N PRO A 45 -3.52 1.72 14.52
CA PRO A 45 -4.03 3.07 14.73
C PRO A 45 -3.39 4.11 13.80
N LEU A 46 -2.10 3.95 13.50
CA LEU A 46 -1.39 4.84 12.59
C LEU A 46 -1.87 4.69 11.14
N TRP A 47 -2.01 3.45 10.66
CA TRP A 47 -2.56 3.16 9.34
C TRP A 47 -3.97 3.75 9.17
N TYR A 48 -4.83 3.47 10.14
CA TYR A 48 -6.22 3.91 10.12
C TYR A 48 -6.34 5.44 10.19
N SER A 49 -5.57 6.09 11.07
CA SER A 49 -5.61 7.55 11.22
C SER A 49 -5.05 8.28 10.00
N TRP A 50 -4.01 7.73 9.35
CA TRP A 50 -3.50 8.27 8.09
C TRP A 50 -4.55 8.17 6.97
N GLY A 51 -5.17 7.00 6.78
CA GLY A 51 -6.25 6.86 5.79
C GLY A 51 -7.40 7.85 6.04
N SER A 52 -7.76 8.05 7.30
CA SER A 52 -8.79 9.00 7.72
C SER A 52 -8.41 10.46 7.48
N SER A 53 -7.11 10.83 7.52
CA SER A 53 -6.66 12.19 7.25
C SER A 53 -6.62 12.49 5.75
N VAL A 54 -6.36 11.47 4.93
CA VAL A 54 -6.26 11.57 3.46
C VAL A 54 -7.64 11.58 2.80
N GLN A 55 -8.58 10.76 3.27
CA GLN A 55 -9.90 10.59 2.63
C GLN A 55 -10.62 11.92 2.30
N PRO A 56 -10.86 12.84 3.26
CA PRO A 56 -11.63 14.07 2.98
C PRO A 56 -10.89 15.04 2.04
N ILE A 57 -9.56 14.94 1.95
CA ILE A 57 -8.75 15.73 1.03
C ILE A 57 -8.99 15.28 -0.41
N LEU A 58 -9.08 13.97 -0.62
CA LEU A 58 -9.11 13.37 -1.96
C LEU A 58 -10.53 13.23 -2.50
N GLU A 59 -11.54 12.94 -1.67
CA GLU A 59 -12.84 12.44 -2.15
C GLU A 59 -13.50 13.35 -3.19
N ASN A 60 -13.77 14.62 -2.85
CA ASN A 60 -14.41 15.55 -3.79
C ASN A 60 -13.49 15.93 -4.96
N GLN A 61 -12.20 16.13 -4.69
CA GLN A 61 -11.23 16.53 -5.70
C GLN A 61 -10.98 15.41 -6.73
N PHE A 62 -11.07 14.16 -6.31
CA PHE A 62 -10.89 13.00 -7.18
C PHE A 62 -12.09 12.80 -8.10
N VAL A 63 -13.32 12.97 -7.58
CA VAL A 63 -14.53 12.94 -8.40
C VAL A 63 -14.49 14.04 -9.47
N GLU A 64 -14.12 15.26 -9.08
CA GLU A 64 -13.97 16.37 -10.01
C GLU A 64 -12.87 16.10 -11.04
N PHE A 65 -11.71 15.60 -10.61
CA PHE A 65 -10.62 15.18 -11.49
C PHE A 65 -11.10 14.17 -12.54
N VAL A 66 -11.81 13.10 -12.14
CA VAL A 66 -12.32 12.08 -13.06
C VAL A 66 -13.28 12.70 -14.08
N ASN A 67 -14.16 13.60 -13.64
CA ASN A 67 -15.10 14.29 -14.54
C ASN A 67 -14.38 15.17 -15.56
N LEU A 68 -13.38 15.93 -15.14
CA LEU A 68 -12.59 16.81 -16.02
C LEU A 68 -11.71 16.00 -16.97
N ALA A 69 -11.05 14.96 -16.48
CA ALA A 69 -10.20 14.08 -17.28
C ALA A 69 -11.01 13.37 -18.37
N ASN A 70 -12.21 12.89 -18.05
CA ASN A 70 -13.12 12.30 -19.03
C ASN A 70 -13.63 13.31 -20.07
N GLN A 71 -13.91 14.56 -19.66
CA GLN A 71 -14.25 15.63 -20.61
C GLN A 71 -13.10 15.91 -21.57
N GLY A 72 -11.86 16.03 -21.04
CA GLY A 72 -10.67 16.21 -21.85
C GLY A 72 -10.48 15.10 -22.87
N ALA A 73 -10.64 13.83 -22.47
CA ALA A 73 -10.53 12.69 -23.36
C ALA A 73 -11.58 12.71 -24.50
N ARG A 74 -12.82 13.11 -24.20
CA ARG A 74 -13.88 13.23 -25.23
C ARG A 74 -13.62 14.35 -26.24
N ASN A 75 -12.92 15.41 -25.84
CA ASN A 75 -12.54 16.49 -26.75
C ASN A 75 -11.47 16.07 -27.77
N VAL A 76 -10.80 14.94 -27.54
CA VAL A 76 -9.81 14.33 -28.45
C VAL A 76 -10.28 12.95 -28.92
N ASP A 77 -11.60 12.77 -29.05
CA ASP A 77 -12.26 11.60 -29.67
C ASP A 77 -12.07 10.25 -28.93
N TYR A 78 -11.72 10.27 -27.64
CA TYR A 78 -11.73 9.07 -26.79
C TYR A 78 -13.01 8.96 -25.95
N ALA A 79 -13.47 7.74 -25.69
CA ALA A 79 -14.71 7.50 -24.93
C ALA A 79 -14.65 8.01 -23.48
N ASN A 80 -13.47 7.85 -22.87
CA ASN A 80 -13.17 8.26 -21.50
C ASN A 80 -11.65 8.35 -21.29
N TYR A 81 -11.24 8.83 -20.12
CA TYR A 81 -9.84 9.01 -19.77
C TYR A 81 -9.05 7.69 -19.75
N TYR A 82 -9.68 6.58 -19.37
CA TYR A 82 -9.07 5.26 -19.43
C TYR A 82 -8.69 4.88 -20.87
N SER A 83 -9.61 5.01 -21.83
CA SER A 83 -9.33 4.70 -23.24
C SER A 83 -8.23 5.59 -23.84
N TYR A 84 -8.16 6.86 -23.41
CA TYR A 84 -7.07 7.76 -23.77
C TYR A 84 -5.72 7.25 -23.23
N LEU A 85 -5.65 6.86 -21.96
CA LEU A 85 -4.41 6.31 -21.37
C LEU A 85 -4.02 4.96 -22.01
N GLU A 86 -4.97 4.07 -22.24
CA GLU A 86 -4.74 2.78 -22.89
C GLU A 86 -4.13 2.97 -24.30
N SER A 87 -4.56 3.99 -25.03
CA SER A 87 -4.06 4.28 -26.39
C SER A 87 -2.56 4.54 -26.45
N THR A 88 -1.96 5.03 -25.36
CA THR A 88 -0.52 5.37 -25.30
C THR A 88 0.40 4.16 -25.42
N TYR A 89 -0.13 2.96 -25.16
CA TYR A 89 0.60 1.71 -25.33
C TYR A 89 0.60 1.21 -26.77
N GLU A 90 -0.23 1.80 -27.65
CA GLU A 90 -0.37 1.43 -29.07
C GLU A 90 -0.58 -0.07 -29.28
N ARG A 91 -1.20 -0.74 -28.29
CA ARG A 91 -1.33 -2.18 -28.22
C ARG A 91 -2.81 -2.59 -28.27
N PRO A 92 -3.28 -3.16 -29.38
CA PRO A 92 -4.60 -3.78 -29.42
C PRO A 92 -4.71 -4.89 -28.36
N LEU A 93 -5.86 -4.98 -27.68
CA LEU A 93 -6.15 -5.99 -26.67
C LEU A 93 -5.22 -5.97 -25.44
N LEU A 94 -4.66 -4.81 -25.08
CA LEU A 94 -3.77 -4.65 -23.91
C LEU A 94 -4.33 -5.30 -22.64
N GLN A 95 -5.62 -5.12 -22.35
CA GLN A 95 -6.27 -5.75 -21.18
C GLN A 95 -6.15 -7.28 -21.17
N ASN A 96 -6.25 -7.93 -22.34
CA ASN A 96 -6.14 -9.38 -22.43
C ASN A 96 -4.70 -9.84 -22.15
N ASP A 97 -3.72 -9.11 -22.71
CA ASP A 97 -2.30 -9.39 -22.47
C ASP A 97 -1.96 -9.25 -20.97
N LEU A 98 -2.45 -8.18 -20.33
CA LEU A 98 -2.27 -7.95 -18.89
C LEU A 98 -2.96 -9.02 -18.04
N LEU A 99 -4.18 -9.43 -18.41
CA LEU A 99 -4.91 -10.48 -17.70
C LEU A 99 -4.20 -11.83 -17.81
N GLN A 100 -3.67 -12.18 -18.98
CA GLN A 100 -2.88 -13.40 -19.17
C GLN A 100 -1.60 -13.37 -18.33
N LEU A 101 -0.90 -12.24 -18.31
CA LEU A 101 0.30 -12.08 -17.47
C LEU A 101 -0.05 -12.24 -15.99
N TYR A 102 -1.10 -11.57 -15.51
CA TYR A 102 -1.58 -11.68 -14.14
C TYR A 102 -1.94 -13.13 -13.77
N GLN A 103 -2.66 -13.85 -14.63
CA GLN A 103 -3.01 -15.25 -14.41
C GLN A 103 -1.78 -16.14 -14.36
N SER A 104 -0.75 -15.86 -15.18
CA SER A 104 0.50 -16.62 -15.17
C SER A 104 1.32 -16.40 -13.89
N THR A 105 1.22 -15.20 -13.28
CA THR A 105 1.94 -14.85 -12.05
C THR A 105 1.16 -15.18 -10.78
N LEU A 106 -0.15 -15.41 -10.89
CA LEU A 106 -1.01 -15.66 -9.74
C LEU A 106 -0.56 -16.88 -8.90
N PRO A 107 -0.19 -18.04 -9.47
CA PRO A 107 0.21 -19.20 -8.67
C PRO A 107 1.43 -18.94 -7.77
N ILE A 108 2.45 -18.25 -8.31
CA ILE A 108 3.64 -17.91 -7.52
C ILE A 108 3.32 -16.87 -6.43
N PHE A 109 2.44 -15.91 -6.74
CA PHE A 109 1.98 -14.94 -5.75
C PHE A 109 1.17 -15.60 -4.64
N GLU A 110 0.30 -16.55 -4.94
CA GLU A 110 -0.49 -17.28 -3.93
C GLU A 110 0.41 -18.06 -2.96
N HIS A 111 1.46 -18.70 -3.48
CA HIS A 111 2.47 -19.37 -2.63
C HIS A 111 3.23 -18.38 -1.75
N LEU A 112 3.66 -17.24 -2.29
CA LEU A 112 4.31 -16.18 -1.53
C LEU A 112 3.37 -15.63 -0.44
N HIS A 113 2.14 -15.29 -0.80
CA HIS A 113 1.11 -14.79 0.12
C HIS A 113 0.84 -15.80 1.25
N ALA A 114 0.64 -17.08 0.93
CA ALA A 114 0.42 -18.12 1.93
C ALA A 114 1.62 -18.28 2.88
N TYR A 115 2.84 -18.23 2.34
CA TYR A 115 4.08 -18.29 3.12
C TYR A 115 4.20 -17.11 4.09
N VAL A 116 4.05 -15.88 3.58
CA VAL A 116 4.14 -14.65 4.38
C VAL A 116 3.05 -14.62 5.44
N ARG A 117 1.80 -14.94 5.08
CA ARG A 117 0.68 -15.04 6.04
C ARG A 117 1.00 -15.99 7.18
N ARG A 118 1.56 -17.17 6.89
CA ARG A 118 1.96 -18.13 7.94
C ARG A 118 3.05 -17.57 8.84
N LYS A 119 4.02 -16.84 8.31
CA LYS A 119 5.08 -16.17 9.10
C LYS A 119 4.49 -15.10 10.01
N LEU A 120 3.58 -14.27 9.49
CA LEU A 120 2.89 -13.24 10.26
C LEU A 120 2.01 -13.85 11.36
N ILE A 121 1.24 -14.89 11.07
CA ILE A 121 0.45 -15.62 12.09
C ILE A 121 1.37 -16.18 13.19
N SER A 122 2.56 -16.68 12.83
CA SER A 122 3.53 -17.18 13.81
C SER A 122 4.10 -16.07 14.70
N HIS A 123 4.18 -14.84 14.20
CA HIS A 123 4.67 -13.68 14.95
C HIS A 123 3.58 -13.01 15.81
N TYR A 124 2.41 -12.73 15.22
CA TYR A 124 1.31 -11.99 15.84
C TYR A 124 0.31 -12.86 16.62
N GLY A 125 0.33 -14.17 16.39
CA GLY A 125 -0.59 -15.13 17.01
C GLY A 125 -1.88 -15.34 16.22
N THR A 126 -2.42 -16.56 16.32
CA THR A 126 -3.63 -17.02 15.61
C THR A 126 -4.92 -16.37 16.09
N SER A 127 -4.94 -15.80 17.30
CA SER A 127 -6.12 -15.14 17.86
C SER A 127 -6.36 -13.74 17.29
N ARG A 128 -5.31 -13.12 16.71
CA ARG A 128 -5.38 -11.76 16.16
C ARG A 128 -5.61 -11.72 14.66
N LEU A 129 -5.06 -12.67 13.90
CA LEU A 129 -5.10 -12.61 12.44
C LEU A 129 -6.05 -13.65 11.83
N PRO A 130 -6.84 -13.28 10.81
CA PRO A 130 -7.66 -14.22 10.06
C PRO A 130 -6.80 -15.22 9.29
N ALA A 131 -7.34 -16.43 9.08
CA ALA A 131 -6.62 -17.48 8.35
C ALA A 131 -6.57 -17.27 6.83
N SER A 132 -7.41 -16.40 6.26
CA SER A 132 -7.60 -16.24 4.82
C SER A 132 -6.91 -15.00 4.21
N VAL A 133 -6.76 -13.92 4.96
CA VAL A 133 -6.23 -12.63 4.45
C VAL A 133 -5.04 -12.15 5.28
N ILE A 134 -4.25 -11.25 4.71
CA ILE A 134 -3.24 -10.48 5.44
C ILE A 134 -3.77 -9.06 5.61
N GLU A 135 -3.64 -8.51 6.81
CA GLU A 135 -4.01 -7.12 7.08
C GLU A 135 -2.92 -6.18 6.54
N ALA A 136 -3.31 -5.19 5.73
CA ALA A 136 -2.39 -4.38 4.95
C ALA A 136 -1.32 -3.67 5.81
N HIS A 137 -1.68 -3.21 7.00
CA HIS A 137 -0.80 -2.48 7.90
C HIS A 137 0.33 -3.33 8.52
N LEU A 138 0.37 -4.64 8.25
CA LEU A 138 1.37 -5.58 8.77
C LEU A 138 2.45 -5.95 7.75
N LEU A 139 2.40 -5.37 6.54
CA LEU A 139 3.25 -5.78 5.42
C LEU A 139 4.57 -4.99 5.31
N GLY A 140 4.90 -4.19 6.33
CA GLY A 140 6.14 -3.41 6.38
C GLY A 140 6.16 -2.19 5.45
N ASP A 141 5.04 -1.92 4.78
CA ASP A 141 4.80 -0.80 3.89
C ASP A 141 3.41 -0.23 4.17
N LEU A 142 3.25 1.09 4.08
CA LEU A 142 1.99 1.76 4.43
C LEU A 142 0.84 1.35 3.50
N TRP A 143 1.14 1.01 2.25
CA TRP A 143 0.18 0.62 1.21
C TRP A 143 0.20 -0.88 0.91
N ALA A 144 1.05 -1.64 1.61
CA ALA A 144 1.30 -3.06 1.35
C ALA A 144 1.80 -3.36 -0.07
N GLU A 145 2.42 -2.39 -0.75
CA GLU A 145 2.92 -2.55 -2.12
C GLU A 145 4.16 -3.46 -2.17
N ARG A 146 5.05 -3.30 -1.18
CA ARG A 146 6.31 -4.03 -1.10
C ARG A 146 6.46 -4.64 0.29
N TRP A 147 6.96 -5.88 0.33
CA TRP A 147 7.05 -6.68 1.58
C TRP A 147 8.51 -6.98 1.95
N ASP A 148 9.47 -6.31 1.31
CA ASP A 148 10.90 -6.45 1.55
C ASP A 148 11.30 -6.11 2.99
N ALA A 149 10.61 -5.15 3.60
CA ALA A 149 10.80 -4.81 5.01
C ALA A 149 10.55 -6.02 5.95
N LEU A 150 9.73 -7.00 5.56
CA LEU A 150 9.45 -8.20 6.36
C LEU A 150 10.53 -9.28 6.29
N PHE A 151 11.68 -9.00 5.69
CA PHE A 151 12.74 -9.99 5.51
C PHE A 151 13.16 -10.66 6.83
N ASP A 152 13.20 -9.91 7.93
CA ASP A 152 13.50 -10.40 9.28
C ASP A 152 12.54 -11.52 9.75
N LEU A 153 11.26 -11.43 9.38
CA LEU A 153 10.23 -12.42 9.69
C LEU A 153 10.17 -13.57 8.66
N THR A 154 10.51 -13.27 7.42
CA THR A 154 10.26 -14.14 6.26
C THR A 154 11.50 -14.85 5.74
N VAL A 155 12.69 -14.60 6.29
CA VAL A 155 13.91 -15.33 5.91
C VAL A 155 13.71 -16.85 6.07
N PRO A 156 13.93 -17.65 5.01
CA PRO A 156 13.76 -19.11 5.09
C PRO A 156 14.80 -19.79 5.99
N TYR A 157 16.05 -19.31 5.95
CA TYR A 157 17.19 -19.89 6.65
C TYR A 157 17.87 -18.84 7.53
N LYS A 158 17.41 -18.70 8.77
CA LYS A 158 17.90 -17.69 9.73
C LYS A 158 19.40 -17.73 10.05
N LEU A 159 20.06 -18.87 9.81
CA LEU A 159 21.46 -19.09 10.15
C LEU A 159 22.43 -18.71 9.02
N VAL A 160 21.92 -18.38 7.84
CA VAL A 160 22.74 -17.95 6.70
C VAL A 160 22.87 -16.43 6.75
N PRO A 161 24.10 -15.87 6.77
CA PRO A 161 24.31 -14.42 6.74
C PRO A 161 23.70 -13.81 5.48
N THR A 162 23.09 -12.63 5.64
CA THR A 162 22.46 -11.88 4.54
C THR A 162 23.14 -10.53 4.41
N THR A 163 23.22 -10.01 3.20
CA THR A 163 23.84 -8.71 2.93
C THR A 163 22.87 -7.58 3.31
N ASP A 164 23.19 -6.84 4.36
CA ASP A 164 22.56 -5.56 4.69
C ASP A 164 23.62 -4.46 4.61
N VAL A 165 23.41 -3.48 3.73
CA VAL A 165 24.36 -2.38 3.48
C VAL A 165 23.92 -1.06 4.12
N THR A 166 22.80 -1.05 4.84
CA THR A 166 22.18 0.18 5.39
C THR A 166 23.12 0.93 6.34
N GLY A 167 23.92 0.22 7.14
CA GLY A 167 24.91 0.81 8.06
C GLY A 167 26.23 1.26 7.41
N SER A 168 26.39 1.08 6.10
CA SER A 168 27.61 1.45 5.35
C SER A 168 27.43 2.70 4.46
N LEU A 169 26.23 3.29 4.46
CA LEU A 169 25.87 4.53 3.76
C LEU A 169 25.96 5.73 4.72
#